data_AF-A0A944LIQ7-F1
#
_entry.id   AF-A0A944LIQ7-F1
#
_cell.length_a   1.000
_cell.length_b   1.000
_cell.length_c   1.000
_cell.angle_alpha   90.00
_cell.angle_beta   90.00
_cell.angle_gamma   90.00
#
_symmetry.space_group_name_H-M   'P 1'
#
loop_
_entity.id
_entity.type
_entity.pdbx_description
1 polymer ?
#
loop_
_entity_poly.entity_id
_entity_poly.type
_entity_poly.pdbx_seq_one_letter_code
_entity_poly.pdbx_strand_id
1 'polypeptide(L)' 'MAHVLTGFMNLTDRLRFVFGPASVGDTAAPVVHLHDDFEHASEEDLAQFEVETDSEGHHYAIRKSDLKYLE' A
#
# COMPACT_ATOMS: atom_id res chain seq x y z
N MET A 1 -32.31 -0.96 2.35
CA MET A 1 -30.89 -1.06 1.94
C MET A 1 -30.67 -2.10 0.84
N ALA A 2 -31.14 -3.35 0.98
CA ALA A 2 -30.95 -4.41 -0.03
C ALA A 2 -31.45 -4.05 -1.44
N HIS A 3 -32.66 -3.48 -1.58
CA HIS A 3 -33.24 -3.13 -2.87
C HIS A 3 -32.47 -2.04 -3.66
N VAL A 4 -31.79 -1.13 -2.96
CA VAL A 4 -31.00 -0.06 -3.59
C VAL A 4 -29.72 -0.65 -4.19
N LEU A 5 -29.06 -1.57 -3.48
CA LEU A 5 -27.90 -2.32 -3.97
C LEU A 5 -28.28 -3.19 -5.18
N THR A 6 -29.42 -3.87 -5.12
CA THR A 6 -29.93 -4.67 -6.25
C THR A 6 -30.20 -3.81 -7.49
N GLY A 7 -30.78 -2.62 -7.32
CA GLY A 7 -31.02 -1.68 -8.41
C GLY A 7 -29.73 -1.19 -9.07
N PHE A 8 -28.73 -0.83 -8.25
CA PHE A 8 -27.41 -0.40 -8.73
C PHE A 8 -26.66 -1.49 -9.49
N MET A 9 -26.67 -2.72 -8.97
CA MET A 9 -26.05 -3.89 -9.62
C MET A 9 -26.72 -4.20 -10.97
N ASN A 10 -28.05 -4.15 -11.06
CA ASN A 10 -28.77 -4.38 -12.31
C ASN A 10 -28.50 -3.30 -13.37
N LEU A 11 -28.38 -2.03 -12.96
CA LEU A 11 -28.10 -0.95 -13.89
C LEU A 11 -26.68 -1.06 -14.47
N THR A 12 -25.70 -1.34 -13.62
CA THR A 12 -24.30 -1.53 -14.03
C THR A 12 -24.11 -2.76 -14.92
N ASP A 13 -24.84 -3.85 -14.66
CA ASP A 13 -24.83 -5.05 -15.52
C ASP A 13 -25.35 -4.77 -16.94
N ARG A 14 -26.37 -3.90 -17.08
CA ARG A 14 -26.87 -3.51 -18.41
C ARG A 14 -25.88 -2.64 -19.20
N LEU A 15 -25.08 -1.83 -18.51
CA LEU A 15 -24.05 -0.99 -19.16
C LEU A 15 -22.95 -1.83 -19.82
N ARG A 16 -22.69 -3.06 -19.33
CA ARG A 16 -21.73 -4.01 -19.94
C ARG A 16 -22.09 -4.38 -21.38
N PHE A 17 -23.36 -4.35 -21.77
CA PHE A 17 -23.76 -4.66 -23.15
C PHE A 17 -23.48 -3.52 -24.13
N VAL A 18 -23.37 -2.28 -23.64
CA VAL A 18 -23.09 -1.09 -24.46
C VAL A 18 -21.59 -0.79 -24.49
N PHE A 19 -20.93 -0.87 -23.34
CA PHE A 19 -19.52 -0.53 -23.19
C PHE A 19 -18.57 -1.73 -23.27
N GLY A 20 -19.13 -2.95 -23.35
CA GLY A 20 -18.37 -4.19 -23.27
C GLY A 20 -18.03 -4.59 -21.82
N PRO A 21 -17.36 -5.73 -21.62
CA PRO A 21 -16.84 -6.12 -20.31
C PRO A 21 -15.88 -5.04 -19.79
N ALA A 22 -15.88 -4.83 -18.48
CA ALA A 22 -14.85 -4.00 -17.84
C ALA A 22 -13.47 -4.52 -18.27
N SER A 23 -12.58 -3.60 -18.64
CA SER A 23 -11.19 -3.93 -18.90
C SER A 23 -10.57 -4.48 -17.62
N VAL A 24 -10.47 -5.80 -17.52
CA VAL A 24 -9.67 -6.45 -16.49
C VAL A 24 -8.23 -6.23 -16.93
N GLY A 25 -7.44 -5.50 -16.13
CA GLY A 25 -6.03 -5.31 -16.39
C GLY A 25 -5.34 -6.66 -16.56
N ASP A 26 -4.31 -6.72 -17.41
CA ASP A 26 -3.56 -7.94 -17.62
C ASP A 26 -2.92 -8.39 -16.30
N THR A 27 -3.37 -9.52 -15.76
CA THR A 27 -2.86 -10.07 -14.50
C THR A 27 -1.43 -10.59 -14.62
N ALA A 28 -0.94 -10.78 -15.84
CA ALA A 28 0.45 -11.15 -16.12
C ALA A 28 1.34 -9.93 -16.40
N ALA A 29 0.76 -8.71 -16.47
CA ALA A 29 1.55 -7.51 -16.62
C ALA A 29 2.39 -7.24 -15.35
N PRO A 30 3.63 -6.78 -15.49
CA PRO A 30 4.47 -6.46 -14.34
C PRO A 30 3.88 -5.31 -13.53
N VAL A 31 3.91 -5.44 -12.21
CA VAL A 31 3.60 -4.33 -11.30
C VAL A 31 4.75 -3.33 -11.39
N VAL A 32 4.49 -2.16 -11.96
CA VAL A 32 5.46 -1.06 -12.02
C VAL A 32 5.24 -0.18 -10.79
N HIS A 33 6.20 -0.24 -9.85
CA HIS A 33 6.26 0.70 -8.74
C HIS A 33 6.84 2.02 -9.26
N LEU A 34 6.00 3.04 -9.37
CA LEU A 34 6.44 4.39 -9.72
C LEU A 34 6.75 5.11 -8.41
N HIS A 35 8.03 5.31 -8.14
CA HIS A 35 8.47 6.10 -7.00
C HIS A 35 8.14 7.57 -7.22
N ASP A 36 7.43 8.17 -6.26
CA ASP A 36 7.22 9.61 -6.21
C ASP A 36 8.18 10.26 -5.20
N ASP A 37 8.18 11.60 -5.17
CA ASP A 37 9.07 12.36 -4.28
C ASP A 37 8.79 12.06 -2.79
N PHE A 38 7.57 11.63 -2.44
CA PHE A 38 7.20 11.29 -1.06
C PHE A 38 7.76 9.92 -0.65
N GLU A 39 7.76 8.94 -1.56
CA GLU A 39 8.40 7.64 -1.32
C GLU A 39 9.90 7.82 -1.06
N HIS A 40 10.58 8.65 -1.86
CA HIS A 40 12.01 8.89 -1.67
C HIS A 40 12.32 9.61 -0.35
N ALA A 41 11.54 10.64 0.00
CA ALA A 41 11.69 11.33 1.28
C ALA A 41 11.47 10.39 2.47
N SER A 42 10.48 9.50 2.37
CA SER A 42 10.21 8.50 3.41
C SER A 42 11.36 7.50 3.54
N GLU A 43 12.00 7.08 2.45
CA GLU A 43 13.17 6.19 2.49
C GLU A 43 14.38 6.86 3.18
N GLU A 44 14.64 8.14 2.89
CA GLU A 44 15.72 8.91 3.52
C GLU A 44 15.50 9.05 5.03
N ASP A 45 14.27 9.34 5.45
CA ASP A 45 13.89 9.42 6.86
C ASP A 45 14.03 8.05 7.56
N LEU A 46 13.58 6.97 6.91
CA LEU A 46 13.67 5.62 7.47
C LEU A 46 15.12 5.10 7.57
N ALA A 47 16.02 5.53 6.69
CA ALA A 47 17.43 5.15 6.72
C ALA A 47 18.15 5.59 8.02
N GLN A 48 17.56 6.51 8.78
CA GLN A 48 18.08 6.98 10.06
C GLN A 48 17.72 6.07 11.25
N PHE A 49 16.91 5.03 11.03
CA PHE A 49 16.54 4.08 12.07
C PHE A 49 17.37 2.79 12.00
N GLU A 50 17.54 2.16 13.15
CA GLU A 50 18.12 0.84 13.34
C GLU A 50 17.11 -0.04 14.07
N VAL A 51 17.05 -1.32 13.71
CA VAL A 51 16.11 -2.27 14.34
C VAL A 51 16.84 -3.01 15.44
N GLU A 52 16.44 -2.77 16.69
CA GLU A 52 16.92 -3.52 17.85
C GLU A 52 15.92 -4.63 18.21
N THR A 53 16.45 -5.76 18.67
CA THR A 53 15.65 -6.88 19.16
C THR A 53 15.97 -7.13 20.62
N ASP A 54 14.96 -7.09 21.49
CA ASP A 54 15.15 -7.39 22.90
C ASP A 54 15.30 -8.90 23.17
N SER A 55 15.64 -9.27 24.40
CA SER A 55 15.79 -10.67 24.82
C SER A 55 14.47 -11.47 24.81
N GLU A 56 13.32 -10.80 24.70
CA GLU A 56 11.99 -11.41 24.62
C GLU A 56 11.55 -11.61 23.15
N GLY A 57 12.31 -11.07 22.19
CA GLY A 57 12.09 -11.20 20.75
C GLY A 57 11.24 -10.07 20.15
N HIS A 58 11.03 -8.96 20.85
CA HIS A 58 10.34 -7.80 20.30
C HIS A 58 11.29 -6.93 19.47
N HIS A 59 10.80 -6.42 18.34
CA HIS A 59 11.55 -5.57 17.43
C HIS A 59 11.11 -4.12 17.53
N TYR A 60 12.05 -3.20 17.75
CA TYR A 60 11.78 -1.77 17.82
C TYR A 60 12.72 -1.00 16.91
N ALA A 61 12.20 0.07 16.30
CA ALA A 61 13.01 1.00 15.52
C ALA A 61 13.57 2.10 16.46
N ILE A 62 14.88 2.24 16.49
CA ILE A 62 15.59 3.24 17.29
C ILE A 62 16.29 4.20 16.32
N ARG A 63 16.24 5.51 16.59
CA ARG A 63 16.99 6.47 15.77
C ARG A 63 18.49 6.35 16.07
N LYS A 64 19.31 6.36 15.03
CA LYS A 64 20.78 6.36 15.13
C LYS A 64 21.33 7.52 15.96
N SER A 65 20.61 8.65 16.04
CA SER A 65 20.97 9.77 16.92
C SER A 65 20.95 9.38 18.39
N ASP A 66 20.00 8.53 18.79
CA ASP A 66 19.70 8.23 20.17
C ASP A 66 20.67 7.15 20.70
N LEU A 67 21.14 6.25 19.82
CA LEU A 67 22.22 5.29 20.09
C LEU A 67 23.55 5.96 20.46
N LYS A 68 23.90 7.08 19.82
CA LYS A 68 25.16 7.80 20.08
C LYS A 68 25.28 8.40 21.49
N TYR A 69 24.16 8.50 22.23
CA TYR A 69 24.14 9.01 23.60
C TYR A 69 24.07 7.89 24.65
N LEU A 70 24.03 6.63 24.21
CA LEU A 70 23.97 5.45 25.08
C LEU A 70 25.32 4.70 25.17
N GLU A 71 26.32 5.11 24.38
CA GLU A 71 27.74 4.71 24.49
C GLU A 71 28.54 5.67 25.38
#